data_AF-A0A936LY69-F1
#
_entry.id   AF-A0A936LY69-F1
#
_cell.length_a   1.000
_cell.length_b   1.000
_cell.length_c   1.000
_cell.angle_alpha   90.00
_cell.angle_beta   90.00
_cell.angle_gamma   90.00
#
_symmetry.space_group_name_H-M   'P 1'
#
loop_
_entity.id
_entity.type
_entity.pdbx_description
1 polymer ?
#
loop_
_entity_poly.entity_id
_entity_poly.type
_entity_poly.pdbx_seq_one_letter_code
_entity_poly.pdbx_strand_id
1 'polypeptide(L)'
;MKNLKTVQLFTVWTVFFFYKQFYFEIPEEGFYTIYTKIGNCILPEIIEVSEFKHRLRDSLIRVQAMNCIDSGRIVITALEGIPPYSYRINGGNWQSSGIFTGLAPGNYIIDVRDSTRCNLQRLVQIGLANQRLTLKQDSFNLEINCCQPNAFIAVSADGTFPFYHYSLDQSYWEDSGYFTGLLPGTHTLIRAMNTVAVQILCTLW
;
A
#
# COMPACT_ATOMS: atom_id res chain seq x y z
N MET A 1 1.50 -0.45 -39.77
CA MET A 1 0.98 0.80 -40.38
C MET A 1 -0.47 0.95 -39.93
N LYS A 2 -0.75 1.80 -38.92
CA LYS A 2 -2.13 2.09 -38.50
C LYS A 2 -2.72 3.08 -39.51
N ASN A 3 -3.90 2.78 -40.05
CA ASN A 3 -4.54 3.53 -41.12
C ASN A 3 -4.90 4.96 -40.66
N LEU A 4 -4.43 5.97 -41.41
CA LEU A 4 -4.81 7.37 -41.24
C LEU A 4 -6.28 7.55 -41.63
N LYS A 5 -7.12 8.02 -40.71
CA LYS A 5 -8.54 8.35 -40.98
C LYS A 5 -8.65 9.84 -41.31
N THR A 6 -9.16 10.16 -42.50
CA THR A 6 -9.32 11.54 -42.99
C THR A 6 -10.70 12.09 -42.61
N VAL A 7 -10.76 13.25 -41.94
CA VAL A 7 -12.00 13.99 -41.70
C VAL A 7 -12.05 15.17 -42.67
N GLN A 8 -13.06 15.20 -43.56
CA GLN A 8 -13.26 16.32 -44.50
C GLN A 8 -14.08 17.44 -43.85
N LEU A 9 -13.62 18.69 -44.03
CA LEU A 9 -14.18 19.90 -43.44
C LEU A 9 -15.22 20.55 -44.38
N PHE A 10 -16.40 20.87 -43.86
CA PHE A 10 -17.32 21.82 -44.47
C PHE A 10 -17.23 23.15 -43.71
N THR A 11 -16.86 24.24 -44.39
CA THR A 11 -16.77 25.57 -43.79
C THR A 11 -18.12 26.27 -43.79
N VAL A 12 -18.57 26.76 -42.63
CA VAL A 12 -19.71 27.69 -42.52
C VAL A 12 -19.18 29.08 -42.13
N TRP A 13 -19.49 30.07 -42.97
CA TRP A 13 -19.05 31.46 -42.83
C TRP A 13 -19.93 32.23 -41.85
N THR A 14 -19.38 32.61 -40.68
CA THR A 14 -19.80 33.83 -39.95
C THR A 14 -18.62 34.42 -39.20
N VAL A 15 -18.50 35.74 -39.33
CA VAL A 15 -17.38 36.61 -38.90
C VAL A 15 -17.65 37.16 -37.50
N PHE A 16 -16.78 36.91 -36.53
CA PHE A 16 -16.52 37.75 -35.35
C PHE A 16 -15.17 37.34 -34.73
N PHE A 17 -14.34 38.32 -34.36
CA PHE A 17 -13.07 38.11 -33.65
C PHE A 17 -13.32 37.63 -32.21
N PHE A 18 -13.35 36.32 -32.03
CA PHE A 18 -13.13 35.61 -30.77
C PHE A 18 -12.38 34.33 -31.14
N TYR A 19 -11.45 33.86 -30.31
CA TYR A 19 -10.83 32.54 -30.49
C TYR A 19 -11.95 31.50 -30.63
N LYS A 20 -12.17 30.98 -31.84
CA LYS A 20 -13.25 30.04 -32.13
C LYS A 20 -12.77 28.67 -31.69
N GLN A 21 -13.08 28.30 -30.46
CA GLN A 21 -12.81 26.96 -29.94
C GLN A 21 -13.80 25.99 -30.58
N PHE A 22 -13.26 24.99 -31.28
CA PHE A 22 -14.04 23.89 -31.82
C PHE A 22 -13.79 22.66 -30.95
N TYR A 23 -14.88 22.03 -30.52
CA TYR A 23 -14.85 20.77 -29.81
C TYR A 23 -15.25 19.67 -30.79
N PHE A 24 -14.48 18.60 -30.85
CA PHE A 24 -14.76 17.43 -31.66
C PHE A 24 -14.84 16.21 -30.75
N GLU A 25 -15.86 15.39 -30.93
CA GLU A 25 -15.92 14.05 -30.35
C GLU A 25 -15.10 13.11 -31.23
N ILE A 26 -14.02 12.57 -30.68
CA ILE A 26 -13.12 11.66 -31.39
C ILE A 26 -13.45 10.23 -30.93
N PRO A 27 -13.96 9.36 -31.83
CA PRO A 27 -14.60 8.11 -31.42
C PRO A 27 -13.63 6.98 -31.06
N GLU A 28 -12.35 7.06 -31.44
CA GLU A 28 -11.38 5.96 -31.29
C GLU A 28 -9.97 6.49 -30.95
N GLU A 29 -9.12 5.61 -30.40
CA GLU A 29 -7.69 5.92 -30.24
C GLU A 29 -6.98 5.94 -31.59
N GLY A 30 -6.04 6.87 -31.77
CA GLY A 30 -5.27 6.93 -33.00
C GLY A 30 -4.53 8.25 -33.24
N PHE A 31 -3.82 8.28 -34.37
CA PHE A 31 -3.23 9.50 -34.90
C PHE A 31 -4.25 10.18 -35.82
N TYR A 32 -4.52 11.45 -35.53
CA TYR A 32 -5.40 12.27 -36.34
C TYR A 32 -4.59 13.41 -36.95
N THR A 33 -4.83 13.70 -38.23
CA THR A 33 -4.26 14.88 -38.88
C THR A 33 -5.33 15.95 -38.95
N ILE A 34 -5.11 17.05 -38.25
CA ILE A 34 -5.95 18.25 -38.33
C ILE A 34 -5.41 19.11 -39.46
N TYR A 35 -6.30 19.62 -40.30
CA TYR A 35 -5.95 20.55 -41.37
C TYR A 35 -6.49 21.93 -41.04
N THR A 36 -5.60 22.90 -40.90
CA THR A 36 -5.97 24.30 -40.69
C THR A 36 -5.81 25.06 -42.00
N LYS A 37 -6.86 25.76 -42.44
CA LYS A 37 -6.85 26.58 -43.66
C LYS A 37 -6.84 28.06 -43.33
N ILE A 38 -5.85 28.80 -43.82
CA ILE A 38 -5.74 30.26 -43.72
C ILE A 38 -5.61 30.82 -45.14
N GLY A 39 -6.65 31.50 -45.63
CA GLY A 39 -6.73 31.88 -47.05
C GLY A 39 -6.72 30.62 -47.94
N ASN A 40 -5.72 30.51 -48.82
CA ASN A 40 -5.53 29.33 -49.69
C ASN A 40 -4.50 28.32 -49.16
N CYS A 41 -3.85 28.60 -48.02
CA CYS A 41 -2.84 27.70 -47.44
C CYS A 41 -3.50 26.67 -46.52
N ILE A 42 -3.10 25.41 -46.63
CA ILE A 42 -3.53 24.31 -45.76
C ILE A 42 -2.30 23.79 -45.00
N LEU A 43 -2.35 23.81 -43.67
CA LEU A 43 -1.31 23.30 -42.79
C LEU A 43 -1.80 22.06 -42.05
N PRO A 44 -1.10 20.91 -42.15
CA PRO A 44 -1.39 19.73 -41.36
C PRO A 44 -0.71 19.79 -39.99
N GLU A 45 -1.44 19.37 -38.95
CA GLU A 45 -0.91 19.10 -37.62
C GLU A 45 -1.32 17.69 -37.19
N ILE A 46 -0.38 16.92 -36.65
CA ILE A 46 -0.66 15.56 -36.17
C ILE A 46 -0.91 15.64 -34.68
N ILE A 47 -2.07 15.12 -34.25
CA ILE A 47 -2.38 14.90 -32.85
C ILE A 47 -2.46 13.40 -32.57
N GLU A 48 -1.94 13.01 -31.42
CA GLU A 48 -2.09 11.65 -30.89
C GLU A 48 -3.21 11.65 -29.86
N VAL A 49 -4.27 10.91 -30.14
CA VAL A 49 -5.39 10.68 -29.22
C VAL A 49 -5.22 9.29 -28.64
N SER A 50 -4.75 9.22 -27.40
CA SER A 50 -4.69 7.97 -26.66
C SER A 50 -6.07 7.63 -26.08
N GLU A 51 -6.37 6.34 -25.88
CA GLU A 51 -7.50 5.97 -25.02
C GLU A 51 -7.37 6.72 -23.69
N PHE A 52 -8.48 7.26 -23.16
CA PHE A 52 -8.49 7.74 -21.78
C PHE A 52 -8.44 6.50 -20.90
N LYS A 53 -7.25 5.92 -20.75
CA LYS A 53 -7.06 4.74 -19.93
C LYS A 53 -7.32 5.17 -18.51
N HIS A 54 -8.51 4.82 -17.99
CA HIS A 54 -8.80 5.03 -16.59
C HIS A 54 -7.66 4.38 -15.81
N ARG A 55 -6.91 5.21 -15.08
CA ARG A 55 -5.73 4.73 -14.40
C ARG A 55 -6.20 4.04 -13.13
N LEU A 56 -6.08 2.72 -13.10
CA LEU A 56 -6.08 1.98 -11.84
C LEU A 56 -4.83 2.44 -11.06
N ARG A 57 -4.99 3.39 -10.13
CA ARG A 57 -3.95 3.71 -9.15
C ARG A 57 -4.22 2.97 -7.84
N ASP A 58 -3.15 2.92 -7.04
CA ASP A 58 -2.94 2.13 -5.82
C ASP A 58 -4.12 1.36 -5.25
N SER A 59 -3.92 0.05 -5.14
CA SER A 59 -4.72 -0.80 -4.27
C SER A 59 -4.19 -0.76 -2.84
N LEU A 60 -5.05 -0.66 -1.83
CA LEU A 60 -4.66 -0.89 -0.44
C LEU A 60 -4.28 -2.37 -0.28
N ILE A 61 -3.04 -2.64 0.13
CA ILE A 61 -2.54 -3.99 0.38
C ILE A 61 -2.36 -4.17 1.89
N ARG A 62 -2.99 -5.20 2.45
CA ARG A 62 -2.70 -5.70 3.81
C ARG A 62 -2.10 -7.09 3.68
N VAL A 63 -0.94 -7.28 4.31
CA VAL A 63 -0.22 -8.56 4.30
C VAL A 63 -0.12 -9.05 5.74
N GLN A 64 -0.54 -10.28 5.96
CA GLN A 64 -0.33 -11.02 7.18
C GLN A 64 0.74 -12.08 6.91
N ALA A 65 1.82 -12.02 7.67
CA ALA A 65 2.90 -13.01 7.64
C ALA A 65 2.41 -14.37 8.14
N MET A 66 3.07 -15.45 7.72
CA MET A 66 2.77 -16.80 8.20
C MET A 66 3.37 -17.03 9.59
N ASN A 67 2.62 -17.67 10.49
CA ASN A 67 3.08 -18.12 11.80
C ASN A 67 2.72 -19.61 12.02
N CYS A 68 3.01 -20.20 13.20
CA CYS A 68 2.75 -21.62 13.47
C CYS A 68 1.27 -22.01 13.57
N ILE A 69 0.37 -21.03 13.65
CA ILE A 69 -1.07 -21.18 13.88
C ILE A 69 -1.85 -20.69 12.65
N ASP A 70 -1.40 -19.61 12.01
CA ASP A 70 -2.02 -19.00 10.84
C ASP A 70 -1.14 -19.06 9.60
N SER A 71 -1.76 -19.45 8.48
CA SER A 71 -1.16 -19.31 7.15
C SER A 71 -1.01 -17.83 6.74
N GLY A 72 -0.09 -17.53 5.82
CA GLY A 72 0.01 -16.20 5.24
C GLY A 72 -1.28 -15.76 4.54
N ARG A 73 -1.57 -14.46 4.60
CA ARG A 73 -2.79 -13.88 4.01
C ARG A 73 -2.49 -12.53 3.35
N ILE A 74 -3.05 -12.32 2.16
CA ILE A 74 -2.99 -11.06 1.43
C ILE A 74 -4.44 -10.58 1.24
N VAL A 75 -4.69 -9.31 1.57
CA VAL A 75 -5.96 -8.63 1.30
C VAL A 75 -5.67 -7.40 0.46
N ILE A 76 -6.31 -7.30 -0.69
CA ILE A 76 -6.11 -6.23 -1.65
C ILE A 76 -7.46 -5.61 -2.01
N THR A 77 -7.50 -4.28 -1.97
CA THR A 77 -8.70 -3.50 -2.31
C THR A 77 -8.33 -2.44 -3.34
N ALA A 78 -8.94 -2.49 -4.52
CA ALA A 78 -8.81 -1.42 -5.52
C ALA A 78 -9.45 -0.12 -5.00
N LEU A 79 -8.73 1.01 -5.07
CA LEU A 79 -9.22 2.32 -4.63
C LEU A 79 -9.73 3.18 -5.79
N GLU A 80 -9.12 3.04 -6.98
CA GLU A 80 -9.45 3.80 -8.19
C GLU A 80 -9.64 2.87 -9.40
N GLY A 81 -10.47 3.28 -10.36
CA GLY A 81 -10.81 2.50 -11.57
C GLY A 81 -12.33 2.39 -11.79
N ILE A 82 -12.75 1.57 -12.76
CA ILE A 82 -14.18 1.39 -13.08
C ILE A 82 -14.67 0.00 -12.65
N PRO A 83 -15.49 -0.13 -11.60
CA PRO A 83 -16.04 -1.41 -11.17
C PRO A 83 -16.81 -2.16 -12.29
N PRO A 84 -16.94 -3.50 -12.21
CA PRO A 84 -16.41 -4.37 -11.18
C PRO A 84 -14.89 -4.60 -11.28
N TYR A 85 -14.27 -4.88 -10.14
CA TYR A 85 -12.86 -5.28 -10.05
C TYR A 85 -12.71 -6.80 -10.03
N SER A 86 -11.59 -7.27 -10.53
CA SER A 86 -11.16 -8.67 -10.46
C SER A 86 -9.71 -8.74 -10.01
N TYR A 87 -9.40 -9.77 -9.24
CA TYR A 87 -8.10 -10.00 -8.63
C TYR A 87 -7.60 -11.39 -9.01
N ARG A 88 -6.28 -11.56 -9.13
CA ARG A 88 -5.67 -12.88 -9.21
C ARG A 88 -4.26 -12.86 -8.63
N ILE A 89 -3.79 -14.04 -8.25
CA ILE A 89 -2.47 -14.25 -7.68
C ILE A 89 -1.65 -15.17 -8.59
N ASN A 90 -0.39 -14.80 -8.83
CA ASN A 90 0.60 -15.57 -9.60
C ASN A 90 0.10 -16.03 -10.98
N GLY A 91 -0.68 -15.19 -11.67
CA GLY A 91 -1.23 -15.51 -13.00
C GLY A 91 -2.37 -16.54 -13.00
N GLY A 92 -2.91 -16.90 -11.84
CA GLY A 92 -4.05 -17.81 -11.70
C GLY A 92 -5.39 -17.25 -12.21
N ASN A 93 -6.49 -17.91 -11.82
CA ASN A 93 -7.83 -17.50 -12.22
C ASN A 93 -8.23 -16.16 -11.59
N TRP A 94 -8.99 -15.37 -12.35
CA TRP A 94 -9.59 -14.13 -11.85
C TRP A 94 -10.75 -14.43 -10.90
N GLN A 95 -10.80 -13.70 -9.79
CA GLN A 95 -11.85 -13.76 -8.78
C GLN A 95 -12.31 -12.36 -8.39
N SER A 96 -13.54 -12.22 -7.88
CA SER A 96 -14.10 -10.94 -7.44
C SER A 96 -13.59 -10.49 -6.06
N SER A 97 -13.12 -11.44 -5.24
CA SER A 97 -12.55 -11.16 -3.91
C SER A 97 -11.06 -10.87 -4.01
N GLY A 98 -10.58 -9.83 -3.33
CA GLY A 98 -9.16 -9.53 -3.19
C GLY A 98 -8.48 -10.23 -2.02
N ILE A 99 -9.10 -11.29 -1.47
CA ILE A 99 -8.59 -12.02 -0.31
C ILE A 99 -7.94 -13.33 -0.77
N PHE A 100 -6.68 -13.53 -0.39
CA PHE A 100 -5.91 -14.75 -0.60
C PHE A 100 -5.40 -15.27 0.75
N THR A 101 -5.66 -16.53 1.06
CA THR A 101 -5.29 -17.20 2.33
C THR A 101 -4.52 -18.50 2.04
N GLY A 102 -3.95 -19.14 3.07
CA GLY A 102 -3.21 -20.39 2.88
C GLY A 102 -1.84 -20.21 2.23
N LEU A 103 -1.29 -18.99 2.26
CA LEU A 103 -0.08 -18.66 1.51
C LEU A 103 1.18 -18.98 2.32
N ALA A 104 2.11 -19.69 1.69
CA ALA A 104 3.44 -19.95 2.23
C ALA A 104 4.33 -18.68 2.15
N PRO A 105 5.46 -18.63 2.86
CA PRO A 105 6.44 -17.56 2.71
C PRO A 105 6.98 -17.53 1.27
N GLY A 106 7.08 -16.33 0.70
CA GLY A 106 7.53 -16.15 -0.67
C GLY A 106 7.05 -14.84 -1.29
N ASN A 107 7.39 -14.67 -2.57
CA ASN A 107 6.97 -13.55 -3.38
C ASN A 107 5.71 -13.91 -4.16
N TYR A 108 4.74 -13.00 -4.17
CA TYR A 108 3.46 -13.15 -4.85
C TYR A 108 3.23 -11.97 -5.79
N ILE A 109 2.86 -12.27 -7.02
CA ILE A 109 2.46 -11.27 -8.00
C ILE A 109 0.94 -11.19 -7.97
N ILE A 110 0.41 -10.05 -7.56
CA ILE A 110 -1.02 -9.80 -7.57
C ILE A 110 -1.36 -8.90 -8.75
N ASP A 111 -2.31 -9.36 -9.56
CA ASP A 111 -2.90 -8.54 -10.60
C ASP A 111 -4.30 -8.09 -10.16
N VAL A 112 -4.59 -6.82 -10.37
CA VAL A 112 -5.91 -6.19 -10.19
C VAL A 112 -6.35 -5.65 -11.53
N ARG A 113 -7.60 -5.90 -11.90
CA ARG A 113 -8.19 -5.45 -13.15
C ARG A 113 -9.56 -4.85 -12.93
N ASP A 114 -9.89 -3.82 -13.69
CA ASP A 114 -11.22 -3.21 -13.72
C ASP A 114 -12.08 -3.68 -14.92
N SER A 115 -13.29 -3.15 -15.04
CA SER A 115 -14.22 -3.49 -16.13
C SER A 115 -13.70 -3.13 -17.53
N THR A 116 -12.84 -2.10 -17.62
CA THR A 116 -12.20 -1.65 -18.86
C THR A 116 -11.00 -2.49 -19.28
N ARG A 117 -10.63 -3.49 -18.46
CA ARG A 117 -9.44 -4.32 -18.63
C ARG A 117 -8.12 -3.56 -18.43
N CYS A 118 -8.16 -2.43 -17.73
CA CYS A 118 -6.95 -1.81 -17.22
C CYS A 118 -6.37 -2.70 -16.11
N ASN A 119 -5.08 -3.01 -16.17
CA ASN A 119 -4.43 -3.95 -15.25
C ASN A 119 -3.38 -3.21 -14.40
N LEU A 120 -3.37 -3.53 -13.11
CA LEU A 120 -2.39 -3.12 -12.13
C LEU A 120 -1.68 -4.37 -11.59
N GLN A 121 -0.36 -4.36 -11.55
CA GLN A 121 0.42 -5.45 -10.98
C GLN A 121 1.17 -5.00 -9.72
N ARG A 122 1.24 -5.87 -8.71
CA ARG A 122 1.92 -5.62 -7.44
C ARG A 122 2.72 -6.85 -7.03
N LEU A 123 3.98 -6.63 -6.66
CA LEU A 123 4.79 -7.64 -6.00
C LEU A 123 4.57 -7.53 -4.50
N VAL A 124 4.17 -8.61 -3.86
CA VAL A 124 3.90 -8.70 -2.42
C VAL A 124 4.74 -9.81 -1.84
N GLN A 125 5.41 -9.55 -0.72
CA GLN A 125 6.22 -10.56 -0.03
C GLN A 125 5.52 -11.03 1.23
N ILE A 126 5.38 -12.34 1.41
CA ILE A 126 5.03 -12.96 2.68
C ILE A 126 6.31 -13.49 3.30
N GLY A 127 6.66 -12.95 4.46
CA GLY A 127 7.73 -13.50 5.29
C GLY A 127 7.22 -14.60 6.23
N LEU A 128 8.16 -15.36 6.77
CA LEU A 128 7.95 -16.07 8.03
C LEU A 128 7.91 -15.02 9.14
N ALA A 129 6.92 -15.12 10.04
CA ALA A 129 7.07 -14.51 11.34
C ALA A 129 8.20 -15.25 12.05
N ASN A 130 9.40 -14.68 12.01
CA ASN A 130 10.54 -15.14 12.78
C ASN A 130 10.19 -15.00 14.27
N GLN A 131 9.72 -16.09 14.87
CA GLN A 131 9.38 -16.20 16.29
C GLN A 131 10.57 -16.04 17.26
N ARG A 132 11.75 -15.64 16.75
CA ARG A 132 12.82 -15.15 17.63
C ARG A 132 12.49 -13.72 18.03
N LEU A 133 11.54 -13.66 18.94
CA LEU A 133 11.31 -12.53 19.81
C LEU A 133 12.59 -12.36 20.64
N THR A 134 13.48 -11.44 20.29
CA THR A 134 14.60 -11.03 21.16
C THR A 134 14.20 -9.77 21.91
N LEU A 135 14.12 -9.84 23.24
CA LEU A 135 13.83 -8.66 24.05
C LEU A 135 15.16 -8.02 24.42
N LYS A 136 15.33 -6.73 24.09
CA LYS A 136 16.53 -5.99 24.45
C LYS A 136 16.16 -4.93 25.49
N GLN A 137 16.88 -4.92 26.60
CA GLN A 137 16.84 -3.84 27.55
C GLN A 137 17.70 -2.69 27.00
N ASP A 138 17.07 -1.58 26.65
CA ASP A 138 17.74 -0.44 26.01
C ASP A 138 18.33 0.53 27.02
N SER A 139 17.61 0.76 28.12
CA SER A 139 18.08 1.56 29.23
C SER A 139 17.29 1.26 30.51
N PHE A 140 17.95 1.43 31.64
CA PHE A 140 17.33 1.45 32.95
C PHE A 140 18.04 2.51 33.79
N ASN A 141 17.26 3.30 34.54
CA ASN A 141 17.80 4.25 35.50
C ASN A 141 17.61 3.68 36.91
N LEU A 142 18.72 3.43 37.60
CA LEU A 142 18.79 2.82 38.94
C LEU A 142 18.70 3.84 40.07
N GLU A 143 18.75 5.15 39.81
CA GLU A 143 18.81 6.12 40.90
C GLU A 143 17.42 6.41 41.48
N ILE A 144 16.96 5.53 42.38
CA ILE A 144 15.87 5.82 43.30
C ILE A 144 16.47 6.59 44.48
N ASN A 145 16.58 7.92 44.36
CA ASN A 145 16.88 8.79 45.50
C ASN A 145 15.61 9.52 45.95
N CYS A 146 15.59 10.00 47.19
CA CYS A 146 14.44 10.68 47.80
C CYS A 146 13.98 11.95 47.07
N CYS A 147 14.72 12.43 46.07
CA CYS A 147 14.43 13.63 45.30
C CYS A 147 14.08 13.36 43.82
N GLN A 148 14.27 12.13 43.33
CA GLN A 148 13.86 11.68 41.98
C GLN A 148 13.25 10.28 42.06
N PRO A 149 11.97 10.14 42.46
CA PRO A 149 11.33 8.84 42.66
C PRO A 149 10.98 8.09 41.35
N ASN A 150 11.51 8.52 40.21
CA ASN A 150 11.03 8.10 38.89
C ASN A 150 12.03 7.16 38.22
N ALA A 151 12.21 5.96 38.78
CA ALA A 151 12.86 4.88 38.06
C ALA A 151 12.04 4.50 36.83
N PHE A 152 12.72 4.19 35.74
CA PHE A 152 12.09 3.71 34.51
C PHE A 152 12.89 2.54 33.91
N ILE A 153 12.18 1.67 33.20
CA ILE A 153 12.78 0.66 32.33
C ILE A 153 12.24 0.83 30.92
N ALA A 154 13.15 0.89 29.95
CA ALA A 154 12.84 0.90 28.54
C ALA A 154 13.33 -0.38 27.86
N VAL A 155 12.42 -1.07 27.18
CA VAL A 155 12.70 -2.25 26.35
C VAL A 155 12.23 -2.01 24.93
N SER A 156 13.00 -2.52 23.96
CA SER A 156 12.56 -2.59 22.57
C SER A 156 12.61 -4.01 22.04
N ALA A 157 11.89 -4.19 20.94
CA ALA A 157 11.89 -5.39 20.15
C ALA A 157 12.71 -5.18 18.88
N ASP A 158 13.67 -6.05 18.60
CA ASP A 158 14.23 -6.17 17.26
C ASP A 158 13.20 -6.86 16.34
N GLY A 159 12.88 -6.25 15.20
CA GLY A 159 12.03 -6.86 14.16
C GLY A 159 11.18 -5.86 13.38
N THR A 160 10.83 -6.19 12.13
CA THR A 160 10.15 -5.30 11.18
C THR A 160 8.61 -5.39 11.21
N PHE A 161 8.00 -5.76 12.33
CA PHE A 161 6.55 -6.03 12.42
C PHE A 161 5.85 -5.11 13.42
N PRO A 162 4.73 -4.43 13.06
CA PRO A 162 4.25 -3.27 13.80
C PRO A 162 3.29 -3.53 14.98
N PHE A 163 3.28 -4.72 15.61
CA PHE A 163 2.33 -5.03 16.68
C PHE A 163 2.94 -5.87 17.82
N TYR A 164 3.83 -5.27 18.61
CA TYR A 164 4.30 -5.86 19.86
C TYR A 164 3.53 -5.25 21.04
N HIS A 165 3.11 -6.10 21.98
CA HIS A 165 2.63 -5.64 23.27
C HIS A 165 3.66 -5.96 24.35
N TYR A 166 3.84 -5.03 25.27
CA TYR A 166 4.76 -5.14 26.39
C TYR A 166 3.96 -5.23 27.70
N SER A 167 4.48 -5.98 28.66
CA SER A 167 3.90 -6.09 29.99
C SER A 167 5.00 -6.09 31.04
N LEU A 168 4.75 -5.39 32.13
CA LEU A 168 5.54 -5.46 33.35
C LEU A 168 4.81 -6.36 34.36
N ASP A 169 5.50 -7.38 34.85
CA ASP A 169 5.04 -8.32 35.87
C ASP A 169 3.69 -9.00 35.55
N GLN A 170 3.36 -9.16 34.26
CA GLN A 170 2.09 -9.74 33.78
C GLN A 170 0.83 -8.96 34.25
N SER A 171 0.99 -7.70 34.64
CA SER A 171 -0.11 -6.92 35.21
C SER A 171 -1.07 -6.36 34.14
N TYR A 172 -0.53 -5.68 33.13
CA TYR A 172 -1.26 -5.12 31.99
C TYR A 172 -0.40 -5.15 30.71
N TRP A 173 -1.04 -4.97 29.54
CA TRP A 173 -0.38 -4.97 28.23
C TRP A 173 -0.49 -3.59 27.58
N GLU A 174 0.63 -3.06 27.07
CA GLU A 174 0.69 -1.79 26.36
C GLU A 174 1.47 -1.90 25.04
N ASP A 175 1.31 -0.92 24.16
CA ASP A 175 2.03 -0.86 22.88
C ASP A 175 3.45 -0.26 23.03
N SER A 176 3.76 0.28 24.21
CA SER A 176 5.05 0.88 24.56
C SER A 176 5.82 0.00 25.54
N GLY A 177 7.12 -0.18 25.32
CA GLY A 177 8.03 -0.85 26.24
C GLY A 177 8.65 0.08 27.31
N TYR A 178 7.99 1.20 27.61
CA TYR A 178 8.51 2.24 28.52
C TYR A 178 7.68 2.28 29.80
N PHE A 179 8.24 1.78 30.90
CA PHE A 179 7.58 1.70 32.21
C PHE A 179 8.23 2.67 33.20
N THR A 180 7.43 3.42 33.95
CA THR A 180 7.90 4.42 34.94
C THR A 180 7.27 4.18 36.32
N GLY A 181 7.83 4.82 37.35
CA GLY A 181 7.26 4.79 38.71
C GLY A 181 7.45 3.43 39.40
N LEU A 182 8.57 2.77 39.09
CA LEU A 182 8.86 1.41 39.56
C LEU A 182 9.42 1.43 40.98
N LEU A 183 8.98 0.48 41.80
CA LEU A 183 9.51 0.27 43.15
C LEU A 183 10.80 -0.56 43.09
N PRO A 184 11.69 -0.49 44.11
CA PRO A 184 12.82 -1.40 44.22
C PRO A 184 12.34 -2.86 44.23
N GLY A 185 13.03 -3.73 43.49
CA GLY A 185 12.62 -5.11 43.33
C GLY A 185 13.01 -5.75 42.00
N THR A 186 12.70 -7.03 41.88
CA THR A 186 12.85 -7.74 40.61
C THR A 186 11.56 -7.65 39.82
N HIS A 187 11.66 -7.11 38.61
CA HIS A 187 10.58 -7.00 37.65
C HIS A 187 10.79 -7.94 36.47
N THR A 188 9.70 -8.52 35.98
CA THR A 188 9.64 -9.36 34.79
C THR A 188 9.07 -8.55 33.64
N LEU A 189 9.90 -8.27 32.63
CA LEU A 189 9.46 -7.59 31.42
C LEU A 189 9.15 -8.62 30.36
N ILE A 190 7.96 -8.50 29.78
CA ILE A 190 7.44 -9.44 28.81
C ILE A 190 7.10 -8.67 27.55
N ARG A 191 7.50 -9.22 26.41
CA ARG A 191 6.96 -8.81 25.12
C ARG A 191 6.25 -9.99 24.51
N ALA A 192 5.03 -9.76 24.05
CA ALA A 192 4.25 -10.70 23.31
C ALA A 192 3.92 -10.21 21.90
N MET A 193 3.81 -11.17 20.99
CA MET A 193 3.19 -11.03 19.69
C MET A 193 2.22 -12.21 19.54
N ASN A 194 0.92 -11.94 19.53
CA ASN A 194 -0.12 -12.96 19.55
C ASN A 194 0.09 -13.95 20.73
N THR A 195 0.31 -15.24 20.44
CA THR A 195 0.50 -16.31 21.44
C THR A 195 1.97 -16.55 21.81
N VAL A 196 2.91 -15.79 21.25
CA VAL A 196 4.35 -15.98 21.51
C VAL A 196 4.83 -14.84 22.40
N ALA A 197 5.44 -15.18 23.54
CA ALA A 197 5.98 -14.20 24.49
C ALA A 197 7.43 -14.53 24.84
N VAL A 198 8.23 -13.49 25.08
CA VAL A 198 9.60 -13.60 25.61
C VAL A 198 9.75 -12.62 26.75
N GLN A 199 10.47 -13.05 27.79
CA GLN A 199 10.65 -12.29 29.01
C GLN A 199 12.11 -12.13 29.40
N ILE A 200 12.41 -11.03 30.10
CA ILE A 200 13.69 -10.81 30.79
C ILE A 200 13.40 -10.38 32.23
N LEU A 201 14.36 -10.64 33.11
CA LEU A 201 14.34 -10.16 34.49
C LEU A 201 15.21 -8.91 34.60
N CYS A 202 14.68 -7.88 35.25
CA CYS A 202 15.39 -6.66 35.60
C CYS A 202 15.29 -6.45 37.11
N THR A 203 16.43 -6.30 37.78
CA THR A 203 16.45 -6.01 39.22
C THR A 203 16.81 -4.54 39.44
N LEU A 204 15.91 -3.81 40.11
CA LEU A 204 16.12 -2.45 40.60
C LEU A 204 16.55 -2.52 42.07
N TRP A 205 17.65 -1.85 42.41
CA TRP A 205 18.24 -1.82 43.75
C TRP A 205 18.09 -0.44 44.39
#